data_AF-A0A6D2K7V5-F1
#
_entry.id   AF-A0A6D2K7V5-F1
#
_cell.length_a   1.000
_cell.length_b   1.000
_cell.length_c   1.000
_cell.angle_alpha   90.00
_cell.angle_beta   90.00
_cell.angle_gamma   90.00
#
_symmetry.space_group_name_H-M   'P 1'
#
loop_
_entity.id
_entity.type
_entity.pdbx_description
1 polymer ?
#
loop_
_entity_poly.entity_id
_entity_poly.type
_entity_poly.pdbx_seq_one_letter_code
_entity_poly.pdbx_strand_id
1 'polypeptide(L)'
;MVLAELGGRITRALQQMSNVTIIDEKALNECLNEITRALLQSDVSFPLVREMQSNIKKIVNLEELAAGHNKRRIIEQAIFSELCKMLDPGKPAFAPKKAKPSVVMFVGLQGAGKTTTCTKYAYYHQKKGYKPALVCADTFRAGAFDQLKQNATKARIPFYGSYTESDPVKIAVEGVDRFKKENCDLIIVDTSGRHKQEATLFEEMRQVAEATKPDLVIFVMDSSIGQAAFDQAQAFKQSVAVGAVIITKMDGHAKGGGALSAVAATKSPVIFIGTGEHMDEFEVFDVKPFVSRLLGMGDWSGFVDKLQEVVPKEQQPELLEKLSQGNFTLRIMYDQFQNILNMGPLNEVMQMLPGMNAEMMPKGHEKESQAKIKRYMTMMDSMTNEELDSSSTKLFNESRMMRIARGSGRRVREVMDMMEEYKKLAKMWGGMKGVKMPKNGDMSALSRNMNAQHMSKVLPPQMLKQIGGMGGLQSLMKQMGSGKDMMGMFGGGKDK
;
A
#
# COMPACT_ATOMS: atom_id res chain seq x y z
N MET A 1 1.03 -5.57 -11.56
CA MET A 1 0.22 -6.08 -10.42
C MET A 1 -1.18 -6.36 -10.91
N VAL A 2 -1.81 -7.47 -10.51
CA VAL A 2 -3.10 -7.89 -11.08
C VAL A 2 -4.30 -7.12 -10.54
N LEU A 3 -4.18 -6.52 -9.35
CA LEU A 3 -5.12 -5.49 -8.90
C LEU A 3 -5.23 -4.36 -9.94
N ALA A 4 -4.17 -4.07 -10.69
CA ALA A 4 -4.21 -3.09 -11.78
C ALA A 4 -4.94 -3.60 -13.04
N GLU A 5 -4.98 -4.91 -13.30
CA GLU A 5 -5.73 -5.46 -14.44
C GLU A 5 -7.23 -5.58 -14.13
N LEU A 6 -7.58 -6.15 -12.96
CA LEU A 6 -8.96 -6.17 -12.48
C LEU A 6 -9.48 -4.73 -12.34
N GLY A 7 -8.67 -3.86 -11.74
CA GLY A 7 -9.01 -2.47 -11.61
C GLY A 7 -9.15 -1.77 -12.96
N GLY A 8 -8.21 -1.98 -13.88
CA GLY A 8 -8.29 -1.41 -15.23
C GLY A 8 -9.56 -1.81 -15.99
N ARG A 9 -10.05 -3.05 -15.83
CA ARG A 9 -11.32 -3.49 -16.42
C ARG A 9 -12.53 -2.84 -15.76
N ILE A 10 -12.54 -2.76 -14.42
CA ILE A 10 -13.64 -2.12 -13.69
C ILE A 10 -13.67 -0.61 -14.01
N THR A 11 -12.52 0.07 -13.99
CA THR A 11 -12.39 1.47 -14.37
C THR A 11 -12.85 1.70 -15.81
N ARG A 12 -12.51 0.80 -16.74
CA ARG A 12 -13.00 0.87 -18.14
C ARG A 12 -14.51 0.74 -18.22
N ALA A 13 -15.10 -0.21 -17.50
CA ALA A 13 -16.56 -0.38 -17.45
C ALA A 13 -17.27 0.87 -16.90
N LEU A 14 -16.70 1.47 -15.85
CA LEU A 14 -17.20 2.74 -15.28
C LEU A 14 -17.05 3.91 -16.26
N GLN A 15 -15.90 4.00 -16.96
CA GLN A 15 -15.65 5.03 -17.97
C GLN A 15 -16.60 4.91 -19.17
N GLN A 16 -16.84 3.69 -19.67
CA GLN A 16 -17.78 3.46 -20.76
C GLN A 16 -19.19 3.91 -20.38
N MET A 17 -19.66 3.54 -19.19
CA MET A 17 -20.94 4.01 -18.66
C MET A 17 -20.95 5.54 -18.49
N SER A 18 -19.84 6.14 -18.03
CA SER A 18 -19.74 7.59 -17.84
C SER A 18 -19.86 8.39 -19.15
N ASN A 19 -19.42 7.80 -20.27
CA ASN A 19 -19.47 8.42 -21.60
C ASN A 19 -20.85 8.35 -22.26
N VAL A 20 -21.79 7.53 -21.74
CA VAL A 20 -23.16 7.47 -22.26
C VAL A 20 -23.93 8.73 -21.85
N THR A 21 -24.65 9.32 -22.80
CA THR A 21 -25.41 10.57 -22.62
C THR A 21 -26.61 10.40 -21.68
N ILE A 22 -27.30 9.26 -21.77
CA ILE A 22 -28.45 8.90 -20.94
C ILE A 22 -28.16 7.55 -20.29
N ILE A 23 -28.16 7.51 -18.96
CA ILE A 23 -27.96 6.27 -18.21
C ILE A 23 -29.32 5.63 -18.00
N ASP A 24 -29.61 4.64 -18.83
CA ASP A 24 -30.78 3.77 -18.74
C ASP A 24 -30.45 2.43 -18.06
N GLU A 25 -31.45 1.60 -17.85
CA GLU A 25 -31.28 0.29 -17.22
C GLU A 25 -30.38 -0.64 -18.07
N LYS A 26 -30.38 -0.45 -19.39
CA LYS A 26 -29.54 -1.21 -20.31
C LYS A 26 -28.05 -0.89 -20.10
N ALA A 27 -27.68 0.38 -20.04
CA ALA A 27 -26.32 0.84 -19.77
C ALA A 27 -25.82 0.35 -18.39
N LEU A 28 -26.68 0.39 -17.37
CA LEU A 28 -26.35 -0.15 -16.05
C LEU A 28 -26.09 -1.67 -16.10
N ASN A 29 -26.96 -2.42 -16.78
CA ASN A 29 -26.81 -3.87 -16.93
C ASN A 29 -25.54 -4.26 -17.70
N GLU A 30 -25.20 -3.53 -18.76
CA GLU A 30 -23.96 -3.75 -19.52
C GLU A 30 -22.72 -3.51 -18.65
N CYS A 31 -22.69 -2.40 -17.90
CA CYS A 31 -21.61 -2.09 -16.96
C CYS A 31 -21.45 -3.18 -15.89
N LEU A 32 -22.56 -3.59 -15.25
CA LEU A 32 -22.55 -4.64 -14.22
C LEU A 32 -22.10 -6.00 -14.78
N ASN A 33 -22.45 -6.32 -16.03
CA ASN A 33 -22.01 -7.56 -16.67
C ASN A 33 -20.50 -7.55 -16.96
N GLU A 34 -19.94 -6.41 -17.35
CA GLU A 34 -18.49 -6.29 -17.55
C GLU A 34 -17.72 -6.42 -16.23
N ILE A 35 -18.18 -5.74 -15.17
CA ILE A 35 -17.63 -5.88 -13.81
C ILE A 35 -17.74 -7.33 -13.32
N THR A 36 -18.89 -7.96 -13.53
CA THR A 36 -19.12 -9.38 -13.18
C THR A 36 -18.13 -10.29 -13.88
N ARG A 37 -17.92 -10.12 -15.19
CA ARG A 37 -16.93 -10.89 -15.95
C ARG A 37 -15.51 -10.67 -15.41
N ALA A 38 -15.16 -9.42 -15.08
CA ALA A 38 -13.86 -9.10 -14.53
C ALA A 38 -13.63 -9.78 -13.16
N LEU A 39 -14.62 -9.75 -12.27
CA LEU A 39 -14.53 -10.41 -10.96
C LEU A 39 -14.44 -11.95 -11.08
N LEU A 40 -15.22 -12.55 -11.97
CA LEU A 40 -15.17 -14.00 -12.23
C LEU A 40 -13.82 -14.42 -12.83
N GLN A 41 -13.29 -13.64 -13.77
CA GLN A 41 -11.95 -13.85 -14.33
C GLN A 41 -10.84 -13.70 -13.28
N SER A 42 -11.09 -12.88 -12.27
CA SER A 42 -10.21 -12.71 -11.10
C SER A 42 -10.41 -13.75 -10.01
N ASP A 43 -11.13 -14.82 -10.30
CA ASP A 43 -11.36 -15.97 -9.42
C ASP A 43 -12.20 -15.66 -8.17
N VAL A 44 -13.09 -14.66 -8.25
CA VAL A 44 -14.13 -14.43 -7.23
C VAL A 44 -15.25 -15.46 -7.39
N SER A 45 -15.77 -15.95 -6.27
CA SER A 45 -16.84 -16.96 -6.24
C SER A 45 -18.13 -16.48 -6.90
N PHE A 46 -18.71 -17.28 -7.80
CA PHE A 46 -19.91 -16.94 -8.58
C PHE A 46 -21.12 -16.52 -7.72
N PRO A 47 -21.49 -17.24 -6.64
CA PRO A 47 -22.54 -16.79 -5.72
C PRO A 47 -22.36 -15.37 -5.21
N LEU A 48 -21.13 -14.98 -4.87
CA LEU A 48 -20.83 -13.64 -4.33
C LEU A 48 -21.01 -12.56 -5.39
N VAL A 49 -20.52 -12.80 -6.60
CA VAL A 49 -20.67 -11.84 -7.71
C VAL A 49 -22.14 -11.66 -8.07
N ARG A 50 -22.92 -12.75 -8.07
CA ARG A 50 -24.37 -12.71 -8.32
C ARG A 50 -25.13 -11.94 -7.24
N GLU A 51 -24.78 -12.14 -5.97
CA GLU A 51 -25.38 -11.42 -4.84
C GLU A 51 -25.06 -9.91 -4.93
N MET A 52 -23.81 -9.56 -5.18
CA MET A 52 -23.37 -8.18 -5.40
C MET A 52 -24.17 -7.51 -6.52
N GLN A 53 -24.31 -8.18 -7.68
CA GLN A 53 -25.08 -7.66 -8.81
C GLN A 53 -26.56 -7.42 -8.44
N SER A 54 -27.18 -8.35 -7.70
CA SER A 54 -28.56 -8.20 -7.25
C SER A 54 -28.72 -7.03 -6.26
N ASN A 55 -27.78 -6.87 -5.34
CA ASN A 55 -27.82 -5.78 -4.34
C ASN A 55 -27.62 -4.42 -5.00
N ILE A 56 -26.69 -4.29 -5.95
CA ILE A 56 -26.49 -3.02 -6.68
C ILE A 56 -27.75 -2.64 -7.45
N LYS A 57 -28.40 -3.58 -8.14
CA LYS A 57 -29.67 -3.30 -8.85
C LYS A 57 -30.80 -2.83 -7.94
N LYS A 58 -30.85 -3.32 -6.70
CA LYS A 58 -31.83 -2.87 -5.70
C LYS A 58 -31.53 -1.46 -5.19
N ILE A 59 -30.25 -1.12 -5.02
CA ILE A 59 -29.81 0.19 -4.51
C ILE A 59 -29.96 1.27 -5.58
N VAL A 60 -29.60 0.95 -6.83
CA VAL A 60 -29.68 1.86 -7.97
C VAL A 60 -31.07 1.73 -8.60
N ASN A 61 -32.12 2.13 -7.87
CA ASN A 61 -33.45 2.24 -8.45
C ASN A 61 -33.50 3.51 -9.32
N LEU A 62 -33.33 3.34 -10.64
CA LEU A 62 -33.19 4.45 -11.59
C LEU A 62 -34.45 5.34 -11.70
N GLU A 63 -35.61 4.82 -11.28
CA GLU A 63 -36.90 5.53 -11.29
C GLU A 63 -37.06 6.49 -10.09
N GLU A 64 -36.48 6.16 -8.94
CA GLU A 64 -36.50 7.00 -7.72
C GLU A 64 -35.42 8.08 -7.72
N LEU A 65 -34.40 7.95 -8.57
CA LEU A 65 -33.31 8.92 -8.66
C LEU A 65 -33.78 10.21 -9.35
N ALA A 66 -34.15 11.18 -8.51
CA ALA A 66 -34.64 12.50 -8.91
C ALA A 66 -33.75 13.19 -9.96
N ALA A 67 -34.41 13.88 -10.90
CA ALA A 67 -33.76 14.68 -11.93
C ALA A 67 -32.88 15.78 -11.29
N GLY A 68 -31.56 15.66 -11.44
CA GLY A 68 -30.57 16.61 -10.90
C GLY A 68 -29.43 15.97 -10.12
N HIS A 69 -29.60 14.75 -9.62
CA HIS A 69 -28.48 14.00 -9.04
C HIS A 69 -27.57 13.43 -10.14
N ASN A 70 -26.26 13.49 -9.92
CA ASN A 70 -25.29 12.88 -10.82
C ASN A 70 -25.40 11.34 -10.73
N LYS A 71 -26.31 10.76 -11.53
CA LYS A 71 -26.61 9.32 -11.57
C LYS A 71 -25.33 8.46 -11.65
N ARG A 72 -24.30 8.94 -12.36
CA ARG A 72 -22.98 8.31 -12.47
C ARG A 72 -22.34 8.08 -11.10
N ARG A 73 -22.27 9.14 -10.30
CA ARG A 73 -21.63 9.13 -8.98
C ARG A 73 -22.35 8.19 -8.00
N ILE A 74 -23.67 8.09 -8.12
CA ILE A 74 -24.47 7.19 -7.27
C ILE A 74 -24.18 5.73 -7.62
N ILE A 75 -24.07 5.40 -8.90
CA ILE A 75 -23.73 4.04 -9.35
C ILE A 75 -22.30 3.68 -8.92
N GLU A 76 -21.34 4.58 -9.12
CA GLU A 76 -19.95 4.40 -8.65
C GLU A 76 -19.89 4.17 -7.13
N GLN A 77 -20.63 4.97 -6.35
CA GLN A 77 -20.72 4.81 -4.91
C GLN A 77 -21.39 3.50 -4.49
N ALA A 78 -22.44 3.07 -5.20
CA ALA A 78 -23.10 1.79 -4.94
C ALA A 78 -22.15 0.60 -5.19
N ILE A 79 -21.40 0.63 -6.30
CA ILE A 79 -20.40 -0.39 -6.62
C ILE A 79 -19.28 -0.40 -5.57
N PHE A 80 -18.73 0.78 -5.22
CA PHE A 80 -17.70 0.90 -4.19
C PHE A 80 -18.18 0.36 -2.84
N SER A 81 -19.39 0.76 -2.43
CA SER A 81 -19.98 0.32 -1.16
C SER A 81 -20.19 -1.18 -1.13
N GLU A 82 -20.67 -1.79 -2.22
CA GLU A 82 -20.94 -3.23 -2.22
C GLU A 82 -19.65 -4.06 -2.28
N LEU A 83 -18.61 -3.60 -2.99
CA LEU A 83 -17.28 -4.19 -2.92
C LEU A 83 -16.67 -4.10 -1.52
N CYS A 84 -16.86 -2.96 -0.83
CA CYS A 84 -16.43 -2.83 0.57
C CYS A 84 -17.18 -3.81 1.47
N LYS A 85 -18.50 -3.93 1.31
CA LYS A 85 -19.34 -4.84 2.10
C LYS A 85 -18.99 -6.32 1.89
N MET A 86 -18.51 -6.69 0.70
CA MET A 86 -18.00 -8.05 0.45
C MET A 86 -16.73 -8.35 1.26
N LEU A 87 -15.93 -7.33 1.58
CA LEU A 87 -14.66 -7.44 2.32
C LEU A 87 -14.78 -7.10 3.80
N ASP A 88 -15.87 -6.46 4.21
CA ASP A 88 -16.13 -6.08 5.60
C ASP A 88 -17.09 -7.09 6.28
N PRO A 89 -16.59 -7.96 7.16
CA PRO A 89 -17.44 -8.88 7.91
C PRO A 89 -18.16 -8.21 9.10
N GLY A 90 -18.00 -6.90 9.32
CA GLY A 90 -18.61 -6.17 10.41
C GLY A 90 -18.03 -6.52 11.79
N LYS A 91 -16.85 -7.12 11.84
CA LYS A 91 -16.17 -7.53 13.08
C LYS A 91 -14.90 -6.71 13.29
N PRO A 92 -14.65 -6.22 14.51
CA PRO A 92 -13.41 -5.52 14.81
C PRO A 92 -12.21 -6.47 14.66
N ALA A 93 -11.10 -5.93 14.17
CA ALA A 93 -9.84 -6.66 14.13
C ALA A 93 -9.37 -6.98 15.56
N PHE A 94 -8.82 -8.18 15.76
CA PHE A 94 -8.20 -8.55 17.02
C PHE A 94 -6.97 -7.66 17.28
N ALA A 95 -6.87 -7.12 18.49
CA ALA A 95 -5.73 -6.36 18.95
C ALA A 95 -5.09 -7.06 20.16
N PRO A 96 -3.82 -7.50 20.07
CA PRO A 96 -3.13 -8.07 21.21
C PRO A 96 -2.98 -7.04 22.32
N LYS A 97 -3.01 -7.47 23.59
CA LYS A 97 -2.86 -6.60 24.75
C LYS A 97 -1.41 -6.63 25.26
N LYS A 98 -0.82 -5.46 25.51
CA LYS A 98 0.50 -5.37 26.16
C LYS A 98 0.43 -5.92 27.59
N ALA A 99 1.52 -6.52 28.06
CA ALA A 99 1.66 -7.15 29.39
C ALA A 99 0.69 -8.31 29.68
N LYS A 100 -0.08 -8.79 28.70
CA LYS A 100 -0.90 -10.00 28.82
C LYS A 100 -0.55 -10.94 27.67
N PRO A 101 -0.13 -12.19 27.94
CA PRO A 101 0.23 -13.12 26.89
C PRO A 101 -1.00 -13.39 26.01
N SER A 102 -0.88 -13.03 24.73
CA SER A 102 -1.87 -13.31 23.70
C SER A 102 -1.31 -14.43 22.81
N VAL A 103 -2.03 -15.54 22.69
CA VAL A 103 -1.63 -16.69 21.87
C VAL A 103 -2.31 -16.59 20.50
N VAL A 104 -1.52 -16.55 19.44
CA VAL A 104 -2.00 -16.44 18.05
C VAL A 104 -1.54 -17.67 17.26
N MET A 105 -2.49 -18.42 16.73
CA MET A 105 -2.21 -19.64 15.96
C MET A 105 -2.38 -19.37 14.47
N PHE A 106 -1.35 -19.72 13.67
CA PHE A 106 -1.36 -19.56 12.23
C PHE A 106 -1.70 -20.88 11.55
N VAL A 107 -2.73 -20.88 10.71
CA VAL A 107 -3.23 -22.05 9.97
C VAL A 107 -3.37 -21.71 8.49
N GLY A 108 -3.42 -22.73 7.63
CA GLY A 108 -3.58 -22.55 6.20
C GLY A 108 -2.89 -23.62 5.38
N LEU A 109 -3.04 -23.52 4.06
CA LEU A 109 -2.52 -24.53 3.15
C LEU A 109 -0.99 -24.62 3.16
N GLN A 110 -0.48 -25.73 2.65
CA GLN A 110 0.93 -25.86 2.32
C GLN A 110 1.33 -24.80 1.27
N GLY A 111 2.49 -24.18 1.46
CA GLY A 111 2.99 -23.16 0.53
C GLY A 111 2.30 -21.80 0.59
N ALA A 112 1.30 -21.61 1.48
CA ALA A 112 0.58 -20.34 1.64
C ALA A 112 1.39 -19.21 2.32
N GLY A 113 2.65 -19.48 2.73
CA GLY A 113 3.53 -18.47 3.33
C GLY A 113 3.52 -18.38 4.86
N LYS A 114 2.83 -19.28 5.57
CA LYS A 114 2.67 -19.28 7.05
C LYS A 114 3.93 -18.92 7.84
N THR A 115 5.01 -19.70 7.73
CA THR A 115 6.25 -19.47 8.48
C THR A 115 6.83 -18.07 8.25
N THR A 116 6.82 -17.59 7.00
CA THR A 116 7.27 -16.23 6.66
C THR A 116 6.34 -15.18 7.28
N THR A 117 5.02 -15.38 7.16
CA THR A 117 4.01 -14.48 7.73
C THR A 117 4.08 -14.43 9.25
N CYS A 118 4.34 -15.56 9.93
CA CYS A 118 4.54 -15.62 11.38
C CYS A 118 5.68 -14.67 11.80
N THR A 119 6.82 -14.73 11.11
CA THR A 119 7.94 -13.82 11.42
C THR A 119 7.64 -12.37 11.08
N LYS A 120 6.98 -12.09 9.94
CA LYS A 120 6.57 -10.72 9.56
C LYS A 120 5.59 -10.11 10.58
N TYR A 121 4.59 -10.88 11.00
CA TYR A 121 3.63 -10.47 12.01
C TYR A 121 4.30 -10.21 13.36
N ALA A 122 5.21 -11.09 13.77
CA ALA A 122 6.02 -10.90 14.97
C ALA A 122 6.86 -9.61 14.89
N TYR A 123 7.59 -9.41 13.78
CA TYR A 123 8.44 -8.25 13.56
C TYR A 123 7.66 -6.92 13.52
N TYR A 124 6.50 -6.91 12.87
CA TYR A 124 5.59 -5.77 12.86
C TYR A 124 5.16 -5.36 14.27
N HIS A 125 4.76 -6.34 15.10
CA HIS A 125 4.39 -6.06 16.49
C HIS A 125 5.59 -5.70 17.37
N GLN A 126 6.78 -6.24 17.10
CA GLN A 126 8.02 -5.84 17.78
C GLN A 126 8.31 -4.34 17.58
N LYS A 127 8.17 -3.82 16.35
CA LYS A 127 8.30 -2.39 16.05
C LYS A 127 7.31 -1.51 16.84
N LYS A 128 6.14 -2.04 17.17
CA LYS A 128 5.11 -1.37 17.99
C LYS A 128 5.33 -1.52 19.51
N GLY A 129 6.46 -2.10 19.91
CA GLY A 129 6.87 -2.29 21.30
C GLY A 129 6.18 -3.45 22.01
N TYR A 130 5.70 -4.46 21.28
CA TYR A 130 5.30 -5.75 21.86
C TYR A 130 6.53 -6.65 22.05
N LYS A 131 6.41 -7.68 22.88
CA LYS A 131 7.41 -8.74 23.06
C LYS A 131 6.94 -10.04 22.39
N PRO A 132 7.14 -10.19 21.06
CA PRO A 132 6.73 -11.37 20.35
C PRO A 132 7.68 -12.55 20.58
N ALA A 133 7.15 -13.77 20.49
CA ALA A 133 7.91 -15.01 20.44
C ALA A 133 7.27 -15.99 19.44
N LEU A 134 8.09 -16.84 18.83
CA LEU A 134 7.67 -17.78 17.78
C LEU A 134 7.79 -19.23 18.26
N VAL A 135 6.76 -20.02 18.02
CA VAL A 135 6.74 -21.46 18.32
C VAL A 135 6.54 -22.22 17.01
N CYS A 136 7.49 -23.08 16.65
CA CYS A 136 7.42 -23.92 15.45
C CYS A 136 6.76 -25.26 15.80
N ALA A 137 5.48 -25.41 15.49
CA ALA A 137 4.73 -26.65 15.62
C ALA A 137 4.54 -27.37 14.26
N ASP A 138 5.34 -27.03 13.24
CA ASP A 138 5.43 -27.76 11.97
C ASP A 138 6.46 -28.89 12.10
N THR A 139 6.01 -30.07 12.53
CA THR A 139 6.85 -31.28 12.69
C THR A 139 6.92 -32.14 11.43
N PHE A 140 6.09 -31.87 10.43
CA PHE A 140 5.99 -32.69 9.21
C PHE A 140 7.01 -32.29 8.14
N ARG A 141 7.20 -30.98 7.95
CA ARG A 141 8.06 -30.48 6.87
C ARG A 141 9.52 -30.47 7.30
N ALA A 142 10.36 -31.18 6.55
CA ALA A 142 11.80 -31.16 6.74
C ALA A 142 12.35 -29.73 6.69
N GLY A 143 13.13 -29.35 7.69
CA GLY A 143 13.74 -28.01 7.79
C GLY A 143 12.78 -26.87 8.12
N ALA A 144 11.51 -27.15 8.49
CA ALA A 144 10.57 -26.10 8.90
C ALA A 144 11.07 -25.33 10.13
N PHE A 145 11.59 -26.06 11.13
CA PHE A 145 12.16 -25.43 12.31
C PHE A 145 13.40 -24.60 11.99
N ASP A 146 14.29 -25.08 11.10
CA ASP A 146 15.46 -24.32 10.67
C ASP A 146 15.07 -23.06 9.89
N GLN A 147 14.03 -23.13 9.05
CA GLN A 147 13.49 -21.96 8.35
C GLN A 147 12.98 -20.91 9.34
N LEU A 148 12.15 -21.32 10.30
CA LEU A 148 11.63 -20.41 11.33
C LEU A 148 12.76 -19.83 12.18
N LYS A 149 13.73 -20.65 12.59
CA LYS A 149 14.91 -20.26 13.36
C LYS A 149 15.75 -19.22 12.63
N GLN A 150 16.03 -19.41 11.34
CA GLN A 150 16.79 -18.44 10.54
C GLN A 150 16.05 -17.10 10.43
N ASN A 151 14.74 -17.14 10.17
CA ASN A 151 13.90 -15.95 10.07
C ASN A 151 13.81 -15.20 11.41
N ALA A 152 13.56 -15.92 12.51
CA ALA A 152 13.49 -15.37 13.86
C ALA A 152 14.82 -14.75 14.29
N THR A 153 15.95 -15.39 13.97
CA THR A 153 17.29 -14.87 14.26
C THR A 153 17.55 -13.55 13.52
N LYS A 154 17.20 -13.47 12.22
CA LYS A 154 17.31 -12.23 11.43
C LYS A 154 16.48 -11.09 12.04
N ALA A 155 15.27 -11.41 12.52
CA ALA A 155 14.37 -10.46 13.14
C ALA A 155 14.67 -10.19 14.64
N ARG A 156 15.62 -10.92 15.25
CA ARG A 156 15.92 -10.88 16.70
C ARG A 156 14.69 -11.17 17.56
N ILE A 157 13.95 -12.21 17.21
CA ILE A 157 12.73 -12.65 17.90
C ILE A 157 13.02 -14.01 18.58
N PRO A 158 12.69 -14.19 19.87
CA PRO A 158 12.79 -15.48 20.53
C PRO A 158 11.99 -16.56 19.79
N PHE A 159 12.55 -17.76 19.70
CA PHE A 159 11.90 -18.88 19.03
C PHE A 159 12.03 -20.18 19.84
N TYR A 160 11.05 -21.06 19.68
CA TYR A 160 11.00 -22.39 20.28
C TYR A 160 10.55 -23.42 19.23
N GLY A 161 11.08 -24.62 19.33
CA GLY A 161 10.76 -25.77 18.50
C GLY A 161 11.66 -26.94 18.87
N SER A 162 11.40 -28.11 18.29
CA SER A 162 12.13 -29.33 18.58
C SER A 162 12.61 -30.01 17.31
N TYR A 163 13.82 -30.59 17.35
CA TYR A 163 14.33 -31.45 16.29
C TYR A 163 13.96 -32.93 16.50
N THR A 164 13.56 -33.30 17.72
CA THR A 164 13.38 -34.70 18.13
C THR A 164 11.95 -35.06 18.50
N GLU A 165 11.17 -34.09 18.99
CA GLU A 165 9.75 -34.30 19.29
C GLU A 165 8.96 -34.25 17.99
N SER A 166 8.11 -35.26 17.77
CA SER A 166 7.28 -35.39 16.58
C SER A 166 5.85 -34.92 16.83
N ASP A 167 5.42 -34.84 18.09
CA ASP A 167 4.09 -34.40 18.48
C ASP A 167 3.99 -32.85 18.49
N PRO A 168 3.23 -32.25 17.55
CA PRO A 168 3.10 -30.79 17.48
C PRO A 168 2.31 -30.21 18.64
N VAL A 169 1.45 -30.98 19.30
CA VAL A 169 0.67 -30.53 20.46
C VAL A 169 1.61 -30.26 21.63
N LYS A 170 2.52 -31.20 21.92
CA LYS A 170 3.53 -31.02 22.99
C LYS A 170 4.42 -29.81 22.73
N ILE A 171 4.95 -29.68 21.52
CA ILE A 171 5.82 -28.56 21.14
C ILE A 171 5.08 -27.23 21.30
N ALA A 172 3.82 -27.17 20.88
CA ALA A 172 3.02 -25.96 20.99
C ALA A 172 2.75 -25.58 22.46
N VAL A 173 2.37 -26.54 23.30
CA VAL A 173 2.11 -26.32 24.73
C VAL A 173 3.38 -25.89 25.46
N GLU A 174 4.48 -26.62 25.29
CA GLU A 174 5.76 -26.30 25.96
C GLU A 174 6.30 -24.93 25.52
N GLY A 175 6.21 -24.62 24.23
CA GLY A 175 6.61 -23.32 23.70
C GLY A 175 5.77 -22.18 24.26
N VAL A 176 4.44 -22.34 24.29
CA VAL A 176 3.53 -21.35 24.86
C VAL A 176 3.79 -21.14 26.35
N ASP A 177 3.96 -22.21 27.13
CA ASP A 177 4.19 -22.13 28.57
C ASP A 177 5.56 -21.52 28.90
N ARG A 178 6.59 -21.82 28.10
CA ARG A 178 7.90 -21.19 28.21
C ARG A 178 7.81 -19.68 28.00
N PHE A 179 7.18 -19.24 26.91
CA PHE A 179 7.11 -17.81 26.60
C PHE A 179 6.16 -17.02 27.50
N LYS A 180 5.16 -17.68 28.09
CA LYS A 180 4.38 -17.11 29.21
C LYS A 180 5.28 -16.83 30.42
N LYS A 181 6.19 -17.74 30.78
CA LYS A 181 7.16 -17.56 31.88
C LYS A 181 8.20 -16.48 31.57
N GLU A 182 8.59 -16.35 30.31
CA GLU A 182 9.52 -15.30 29.85
C GLU A 182 8.86 -13.91 29.69
N ASN A 183 7.59 -13.75 30.07
CA ASN A 183 6.81 -12.52 29.96
C ASN A 183 6.73 -11.97 28.53
N CYS A 184 6.52 -12.85 27.56
CA CYS A 184 6.18 -12.48 26.19
C CYS A 184 4.69 -12.13 26.10
N ASP A 185 4.38 -10.99 25.47
CA ASP A 185 3.01 -10.48 25.35
C ASP A 185 2.30 -11.04 24.11
N LEU A 186 3.06 -11.55 23.14
CA LEU A 186 2.54 -12.10 21.89
C LEU A 186 3.26 -13.40 21.56
N ILE A 187 2.53 -14.53 21.59
CA ILE A 187 3.08 -15.85 21.32
C ILE A 187 2.45 -16.36 20.03
N ILE A 188 3.27 -16.59 19.02
CA ILE A 188 2.83 -16.95 17.67
C ILE A 188 3.17 -18.41 17.41
N VAL A 189 2.16 -19.24 17.16
CA VAL A 189 2.30 -20.66 16.87
C VAL A 189 2.20 -20.89 15.36
N ASP A 190 3.31 -21.28 14.74
CA ASP A 190 3.39 -21.68 13.33
C ASP A 190 3.06 -23.16 13.21
N THR A 191 1.98 -23.49 12.51
CA THR A 191 1.54 -24.88 12.29
C THR A 191 1.92 -25.39 10.90
N SER A 192 1.93 -26.71 10.73
CA SER A 192 2.13 -27.34 9.41
C SER A 192 1.10 -26.89 8.38
N GLY A 193 1.46 -26.94 7.10
CA GLY A 193 0.50 -26.71 6.01
C GLY A 193 -0.44 -27.89 5.82
N ARG A 194 -1.75 -27.63 5.71
CA ARG A 194 -2.77 -28.69 5.70
C ARG A 194 -3.56 -28.65 4.40
N HIS A 195 -3.72 -29.78 3.71
CA HIS A 195 -4.57 -29.89 2.52
C HIS A 195 -5.98 -30.37 2.93
N LYS A 196 -7.05 -29.91 2.25
CA LYS A 196 -8.45 -30.20 2.63
C LYS A 196 -8.83 -31.68 2.68
N GLN A 197 -8.02 -32.54 2.05
CA GLN A 197 -8.29 -33.96 1.86
C GLN A 197 -7.74 -34.84 2.99
N GLU A 198 -7.00 -34.27 3.95
CA GLU A 198 -6.39 -35.03 5.04
C GLU A 198 -7.12 -34.79 6.36
N ALA A 199 -8.14 -35.61 6.63
CA ALA A 199 -8.96 -35.53 7.85
C ALA A 199 -8.12 -35.66 9.14
N THR A 200 -7.07 -36.48 9.09
CA THR A 200 -6.11 -36.67 10.20
C THR A 200 -5.39 -35.38 10.57
N LEU A 201 -5.00 -34.57 9.58
CA LEU A 201 -4.35 -33.29 9.82
C LEU A 201 -5.34 -32.23 10.34
N PHE A 202 -6.62 -32.24 9.96
CA PHE A 202 -7.57 -31.30 10.56
C PHE A 202 -7.81 -31.59 12.04
N GLU A 203 -7.82 -32.86 12.42
CA GLU A 203 -7.96 -33.27 13.82
C GLU A 203 -6.76 -32.84 14.66
N GLU A 204 -5.54 -33.02 14.16
CA GLU A 204 -4.33 -32.55 14.87
C GLU A 204 -4.35 -31.01 15.05
N MET A 205 -4.80 -30.26 14.04
CA MET A 205 -4.94 -28.80 14.16
C MET A 205 -5.88 -28.42 15.30
N ARG A 206 -6.98 -29.16 15.41
CA ARG A 206 -7.98 -28.96 16.45
C ARG A 206 -7.40 -29.30 17.82
N GLN A 207 -6.64 -30.38 17.95
CA GLN A 207 -5.95 -30.76 19.18
C GLN A 207 -4.94 -29.67 19.63
N VAL A 208 -4.14 -29.14 18.70
CA VAL A 208 -3.24 -28.01 18.99
C VAL A 208 -4.03 -26.78 19.46
N ALA A 209 -5.14 -26.45 18.80
CA ALA A 209 -5.99 -25.33 19.19
C ALA A 209 -6.64 -25.52 20.57
N GLU A 210 -7.15 -26.73 20.87
CA GLU A 210 -7.76 -27.05 22.17
C GLU A 210 -6.73 -27.01 23.31
N ALA A 211 -5.50 -27.48 23.06
CA ALA A 211 -4.42 -27.50 24.04
C ALA A 211 -3.84 -26.09 24.30
N THR A 212 -3.62 -25.30 23.25
CA THR A 212 -2.99 -23.97 23.37
C THR A 212 -3.99 -22.85 23.68
N LYS A 213 -5.29 -23.06 23.43
CA LYS A 213 -6.39 -22.10 23.61
C LYS A 213 -6.04 -20.72 23.03
N PRO A 214 -5.81 -20.61 21.70
CA PRO A 214 -5.39 -19.38 21.08
C PRO A 214 -6.48 -18.29 21.18
N ASP A 215 -6.07 -17.06 21.52
CA ASP A 215 -6.94 -15.89 21.52
C ASP A 215 -7.36 -15.50 20.08
N LEU A 216 -6.50 -15.81 19.10
CA LEU A 216 -6.76 -15.59 17.68
C LEU A 216 -6.22 -16.73 16.84
N VAL A 217 -7.06 -17.27 15.95
CA VAL A 217 -6.62 -18.14 14.85
C VAL A 217 -6.60 -17.34 13.56
N ILE A 218 -5.44 -17.26 12.91
CA ILE A 218 -5.23 -16.57 11.64
C ILE A 218 -5.16 -17.59 10.52
N PHE A 219 -6.05 -17.46 9.54
CA PHE A 219 -5.97 -18.21 8.29
C PHE A 219 -5.10 -17.46 7.29
N VAL A 220 -3.95 -18.03 6.95
CA VAL A 220 -3.05 -17.51 5.92
C VAL A 220 -3.40 -18.15 4.59
N MET A 221 -3.65 -17.29 3.61
CA MET A 221 -3.94 -17.72 2.25
C MET A 221 -2.98 -17.08 1.25
N ASP A 222 -2.73 -17.80 0.17
CA ASP A 222 -2.02 -17.30 -1.00
C ASP A 222 -3.02 -16.61 -1.93
N SER A 223 -2.69 -15.41 -2.41
CA SER A 223 -3.49 -14.62 -3.34
C SER A 223 -3.75 -15.32 -4.69
N SER A 224 -2.94 -16.32 -5.05
CA SER A 224 -3.08 -17.11 -6.27
C SER A 224 -4.09 -18.26 -6.15
N ILE A 225 -4.56 -18.54 -4.94
CA ILE A 225 -5.64 -19.51 -4.72
C ILE A 225 -6.89 -18.95 -5.37
N GLY A 226 -7.24 -19.50 -6.54
CA GLY A 226 -8.38 -19.08 -7.34
C GLY A 226 -9.71 -19.51 -6.73
N GLN A 227 -10.60 -20.11 -7.53
CA GLN A 227 -11.96 -20.47 -7.10
C GLN A 227 -12.02 -21.42 -5.89
N ALA A 228 -10.97 -22.23 -5.67
CA ALA A 228 -10.87 -23.13 -4.51
C ALA A 228 -10.73 -22.39 -3.15
N ALA A 229 -10.49 -21.07 -3.16
CA ALA A 229 -10.30 -20.27 -1.94
C ALA A 229 -11.51 -20.37 -1.00
N PHE A 230 -12.73 -20.36 -1.56
CA PHE A 230 -13.95 -20.40 -0.76
C PHE A 230 -14.07 -21.72 0.03
N ASP A 231 -13.98 -22.85 -0.67
CA ASP A 231 -14.11 -24.18 -0.07
C ASP A 231 -13.02 -24.45 0.98
N GLN A 232 -11.80 -24.00 0.70
CA GLN A 232 -10.69 -24.16 1.63
C GLN A 232 -10.88 -23.32 2.88
N ALA A 233 -11.21 -22.04 2.72
CA ALA A 233 -11.50 -21.14 3.82
C ALA A 233 -12.67 -21.64 4.68
N GLN A 234 -13.71 -22.22 4.04
CA GLN A 234 -14.84 -22.82 4.73
C GLN A 234 -14.44 -24.07 5.54
N ALA A 235 -13.62 -24.96 4.98
CA ALA A 235 -13.14 -26.16 5.68
C ALA A 235 -12.31 -25.81 6.94
N PHE A 236 -11.42 -24.82 6.84
CA PHE A 236 -10.67 -24.33 8.01
C PHE A 236 -11.60 -23.71 9.05
N LYS A 237 -12.58 -22.92 8.61
CA LYS A 237 -13.55 -22.28 9.52
C LYS A 237 -14.42 -23.28 10.28
N GLN A 238 -14.79 -24.39 9.64
CA GLN A 238 -15.58 -25.46 10.26
C GLN A 238 -14.76 -26.25 11.29
N SER A 239 -13.45 -26.36 11.09
CA SER A 239 -12.58 -27.17 11.94
C SER A 239 -12.00 -26.39 13.12
N VAL A 240 -11.65 -25.11 12.92
CA VAL A 240 -11.13 -24.21 13.95
C VAL A 240 -11.77 -22.83 13.85
N ALA A 241 -11.89 -22.15 14.99
CA ALA A 241 -12.48 -20.83 15.08
C ALA A 241 -11.58 -19.73 14.46
N VAL A 242 -11.47 -19.70 13.13
CA VAL A 242 -10.71 -18.68 12.39
C VAL A 242 -11.27 -17.30 12.73
N GLY A 243 -10.45 -16.44 13.32
CA GLY A 243 -10.81 -15.09 13.75
C GLY A 243 -10.31 -13.99 12.82
N ALA A 244 -9.29 -14.25 11.99
CA ALA A 244 -8.78 -13.30 11.02
C ALA A 244 -8.13 -14.00 9.81
N VAL A 245 -7.95 -13.25 8.72
CA VAL A 245 -7.33 -13.71 7.48
C VAL A 245 -6.11 -12.84 7.14
N ILE A 246 -5.04 -13.47 6.64
CA ILE A 246 -3.90 -12.77 6.03
C ILE A 246 -3.74 -13.29 4.60
N ILE A 247 -3.56 -12.36 3.66
CA ILE A 247 -3.34 -12.68 2.25
C ILE A 247 -1.88 -12.45 1.93
N THR A 248 -1.20 -13.43 1.36
CA THR A 248 0.22 -13.35 0.99
C THR A 248 0.40 -13.28 -0.53
N LYS A 249 1.64 -13.02 -0.96
CA LYS A 249 2.05 -13.00 -2.38
C LYS A 249 1.26 -11.99 -3.23
N MET A 250 0.90 -10.85 -2.65
CA MET A 250 0.16 -9.79 -3.37
C MET A 250 1.02 -9.02 -4.38
N ASP A 251 2.34 -9.20 -4.33
CA ASP A 251 3.35 -8.71 -5.28
C ASP A 251 3.35 -9.47 -6.62
N GLY A 252 2.82 -10.69 -6.63
CA GLY A 252 2.84 -11.56 -7.80
C GLY A 252 1.78 -11.23 -8.87
N HIS A 253 1.65 -12.17 -9.81
CA HIS A 253 0.61 -12.18 -10.85
C HIS A 253 -0.73 -12.77 -10.33
N ALA A 254 -1.01 -12.61 -9.05
CA ALA A 254 -2.19 -13.16 -8.42
C ALA A 254 -3.38 -12.20 -8.47
N LYS A 255 -4.55 -12.71 -8.85
CA LYS A 255 -5.75 -11.93 -9.19
C LYS A 255 -6.50 -11.31 -8.00
N GLY A 256 -6.11 -11.64 -6.77
CA GLY A 256 -6.68 -11.05 -5.55
C GLY A 256 -8.13 -11.43 -5.23
N GLY A 257 -8.87 -12.09 -6.15
CA GLY A 257 -10.26 -12.50 -5.91
C GLY A 257 -10.42 -13.59 -4.85
N GLY A 258 -9.36 -14.36 -4.57
CA GLY A 258 -9.34 -15.30 -3.45
C GLY A 258 -9.61 -14.62 -2.11
N ALA A 259 -9.15 -13.38 -1.91
CA ALA A 259 -9.37 -12.61 -0.69
C ALA A 259 -10.87 -12.40 -0.39
N LEU A 260 -11.62 -11.97 -1.41
CA LEU A 260 -13.07 -11.77 -1.35
C LEU A 260 -13.77 -13.08 -0.98
N SER A 261 -13.35 -14.18 -1.62
CA SER A 261 -13.90 -15.51 -1.37
C SER A 261 -13.60 -16.00 0.06
N ALA A 262 -12.42 -15.72 0.60
CA ALA A 262 -12.04 -16.13 1.95
C ALA A 262 -12.75 -15.35 3.04
N VAL A 263 -12.93 -14.03 2.89
CA VAL A 263 -13.73 -13.22 3.83
C VAL A 263 -15.17 -13.71 3.84
N ALA A 264 -15.74 -13.94 2.65
CA ALA A 264 -17.11 -14.42 2.52
C ALA A 264 -17.33 -15.78 3.19
N ALA A 265 -16.36 -16.70 3.07
CA ALA A 265 -16.42 -18.03 3.67
C ALA A 265 -16.18 -18.03 5.18
N THR A 266 -15.16 -17.30 5.66
CA THR A 266 -14.76 -17.31 7.09
C THR A 266 -15.60 -16.38 7.97
N LYS A 267 -16.20 -15.34 7.36
CA LYS A 267 -16.82 -14.20 8.06
C LYS A 267 -15.86 -13.57 9.09
N SER A 268 -14.59 -13.50 8.71
CA SER A 268 -13.48 -13.00 9.53
C SER A 268 -12.72 -11.92 8.76
N PRO A 269 -12.26 -10.84 9.43
CA PRO A 269 -11.64 -9.71 8.76
C PRO A 269 -10.26 -10.09 8.21
N VAL A 270 -9.92 -9.53 7.06
CA VAL A 270 -8.53 -9.49 6.60
C VAL A 270 -7.81 -8.44 7.43
N ILE A 271 -6.69 -8.80 8.04
CA ILE A 271 -5.95 -7.90 8.93
C ILE A 271 -4.62 -7.43 8.33
N PHE A 272 -3.99 -8.22 7.46
CA PHE A 272 -2.73 -7.88 6.81
C PHE A 272 -2.64 -8.44 5.40
N ILE A 273 -1.79 -7.81 4.60
CA ILE A 273 -1.35 -8.27 3.28
C ILE A 273 0.18 -8.38 3.24
N GLY A 274 0.66 -9.50 2.69
CA GLY A 274 2.08 -9.70 2.38
C GLY A 274 2.35 -9.30 0.93
N THR A 275 3.19 -8.28 0.75
CA THR A 275 3.54 -7.66 -0.55
C THR A 275 4.95 -8.03 -1.01
N GLY A 276 5.49 -9.15 -0.52
CA GLY A 276 6.78 -9.67 -0.97
C GLY A 276 7.39 -10.65 0.04
N GLU A 277 8.69 -10.90 -0.06
CA GLU A 277 9.44 -11.86 0.75
C GLU A 277 10.18 -11.23 1.93
N HIS A 278 10.53 -9.93 1.85
CA HIS A 278 11.29 -9.23 2.88
C HIS A 278 10.43 -8.92 4.12
N MET A 279 11.07 -8.79 5.29
CA MET A 279 10.37 -8.67 6.59
C MET A 279 9.51 -7.41 6.72
N ASP A 280 9.85 -6.37 5.97
CA ASP A 280 9.19 -5.07 5.88
C ASP A 280 8.07 -5.02 4.85
N GLU A 281 7.97 -6.00 3.95
CA GLU A 281 6.90 -6.13 2.96
C GLU A 281 5.65 -6.78 3.58
N PHE A 282 5.08 -6.11 4.58
CA PHE A 282 3.92 -6.56 5.35
C PHE A 282 3.08 -5.36 5.78
N GLU A 283 1.91 -5.21 5.17
CA GLU A 283 1.07 -4.02 5.34
C GLU A 283 -0.25 -4.35 6.05
N VAL A 284 -0.76 -3.39 6.82
CA VAL A 284 -2.10 -3.48 7.41
C VAL A 284 -3.13 -3.44 6.30
N PHE A 285 -4.11 -4.33 6.36
CA PHE A 285 -5.22 -4.30 5.41
C PHE A 285 -6.33 -3.38 5.90
N ASP A 286 -6.73 -2.44 5.04
CA ASP A 286 -7.95 -1.66 5.20
C ASP A 286 -8.78 -1.79 3.91
N VAL A 287 -10.06 -2.12 4.10
CA VAL A 287 -11.04 -2.36 3.05
C VAL A 287 -11.18 -1.16 2.12
N LYS A 288 -11.30 0.05 2.67
CA LYS A 288 -11.59 1.24 1.85
C LYS A 288 -10.41 1.61 0.93
N PRO A 289 -9.16 1.75 1.44
CA PRO A 289 -7.96 1.86 0.62
C PRO A 289 -7.85 0.78 -0.44
N PHE A 290 -8.10 -0.47 -0.07
CA PHE A 290 -7.97 -1.60 -0.99
C PHE A 290 -8.96 -1.51 -2.15
N VAL A 291 -10.24 -1.24 -1.86
CA VAL A 291 -11.27 -1.07 -2.89
C VAL A 291 -11.03 0.20 -3.71
N SER A 292 -10.56 1.29 -3.11
CA SER A 292 -10.23 2.52 -3.84
C SER A 292 -9.10 2.30 -4.85
N ARG A 293 -8.04 1.60 -4.45
CA ARG A 293 -6.95 1.16 -5.35
C ARG A 293 -7.47 0.24 -6.44
N LEU A 294 -8.36 -0.69 -6.09
CA LEU A 294 -9.00 -1.57 -7.05
C LEU A 294 -9.82 -0.81 -8.09
N LEU A 295 -10.56 0.23 -7.72
CA LEU A 295 -11.35 1.02 -8.67
C LEU A 295 -10.52 2.05 -9.46
N GLY A 296 -9.22 2.17 -9.17
CA GLY A 296 -8.35 3.18 -9.77
C GLY A 296 -8.65 4.60 -9.27
N MET A 297 -9.34 4.73 -8.14
CA MET A 297 -9.74 6.02 -7.57
C MET A 297 -8.60 6.73 -6.81
N GLY A 298 -7.43 6.11 -6.71
CA GLY A 298 -6.29 6.61 -5.94
C GLY A 298 -6.56 6.56 -4.43
N ASP A 299 -5.50 6.50 -3.63
CA ASP A 299 -5.61 6.47 -2.17
C ASP A 299 -4.54 7.37 -1.54
N TRP A 300 -5.00 8.47 -0.95
CA TRP A 300 -4.15 9.42 -0.22
C TRP A 300 -3.78 8.93 1.18
N SER A 301 -4.54 7.99 1.77
CA SER A 301 -4.38 7.60 3.17
C SER A 301 -3.14 6.75 3.41
N GLY A 302 -2.94 5.68 2.61
CA GLY A 302 -1.73 4.84 2.74
C GLY A 302 -0.43 5.58 2.40
N PHE A 303 -0.49 6.63 1.56
CA PHE A 303 0.67 7.47 1.24
C PHE A 303 1.08 8.31 2.43
N VAL A 304 0.11 8.87 3.16
CA VAL A 304 0.35 9.63 4.39
C VAL A 304 0.93 8.73 5.50
N ASP A 305 0.46 7.48 5.62
CA ASP A 305 0.97 6.55 6.63
C ASP A 305 2.40 6.07 6.32
N LYS A 306 2.72 5.69 5.07
CA LYS A 306 4.10 5.38 4.65
C LYS A 306 5.03 6.59 4.81
N LEU A 307 4.54 7.81 4.53
CA LEU A 307 5.31 9.03 4.79
C LEU A 307 5.60 9.25 6.28
N GLN A 308 4.67 8.93 7.16
CA GLN A 308 4.88 9.04 8.61
C GLN A 308 5.85 7.99 9.16
N GLU A 309 5.89 6.79 8.57
CA GLU A 309 6.82 5.73 8.97
C GLU A 309 8.26 5.97 8.49
N VAL A 310 8.43 6.50 7.28
CA VAL A 310 9.75 6.68 6.64
C VAL A 310 10.38 8.03 6.98
N VAL A 311 9.58 9.04 7.36
CA VAL A 311 10.08 10.37 7.71
C VAL A 311 9.92 10.63 9.20
N PRO A 312 11.00 10.53 10.00
CA PRO A 312 10.99 10.98 11.38
C PRO A 312 10.51 12.43 11.44
N LYS A 313 9.53 12.72 12.31
CA LYS A 313 8.96 14.08 12.51
C LYS A 313 10.03 15.15 12.81
N GLU A 314 11.23 14.74 13.22
CA GLU A 314 12.35 15.59 13.58
C GLU A 314 13.12 16.17 12.38
N GLN A 315 13.09 15.55 11.19
CA GLN A 315 13.90 16.00 10.03
C GLN A 315 13.15 16.85 9.00
N GLN A 316 11.81 16.91 9.08
CA GLN A 316 10.99 17.72 8.17
C GLN A 316 11.24 19.25 8.25
N PRO A 317 11.41 19.87 9.43
CA PRO A 317 11.62 21.32 9.50
C PRO A 317 12.97 21.75 8.91
N GLU A 318 14.05 20.97 9.10
CA GLU A 318 15.36 21.27 8.51
C GLU A 318 15.36 21.17 6.98
N LEU A 319 14.73 20.14 6.42
CA LEU A 319 14.61 19.97 4.97
C LEU A 319 13.81 21.12 4.36
N LEU A 320 12.69 21.51 4.98
CA LEU A 320 11.86 22.65 4.54
C LEU A 320 12.59 23.99 4.66
N GLU A 321 13.44 24.16 5.67
CA GLU A 321 14.24 25.36 5.88
C GLU A 321 15.42 25.44 4.89
N LYS A 322 16.13 24.33 4.65
CA LYS A 322 17.19 24.22 3.62
C LYS A 322 16.63 24.41 2.20
N LEU A 323 15.41 23.91 1.93
CA LEU A 323 14.67 24.15 0.68
C LEU A 323 14.29 25.63 0.51
N SER A 324 13.86 26.30 1.59
CA SER A 324 13.52 27.72 1.59
C SER A 324 14.72 28.64 1.35
N GLN A 325 15.94 28.21 1.71
CA GLN A 325 17.17 28.97 1.47
C GLN A 325 17.62 28.93 0.01
N GLY A 326 17.01 28.08 -0.83
CA GLY A 326 17.14 28.12 -2.29
C GLY A 326 18.54 27.81 -2.81
N ASN A 327 19.33 27.07 -2.03
CA ASN A 327 20.63 26.51 -2.43
C ASN A 327 20.51 24.99 -2.49
N PHE A 328 20.19 24.46 -3.67
CA PHE A 328 20.27 23.02 -3.91
C PHE A 328 21.74 22.61 -3.99
N THR A 329 22.17 21.70 -3.11
CA THR A 329 23.53 21.15 -3.06
C THR A 329 23.51 19.66 -3.36
N LEU A 330 24.67 19.07 -3.68
CA LEU A 330 24.79 17.64 -3.90
C LEU A 330 24.48 16.83 -2.64
N ARG A 331 24.75 17.37 -1.44
CA ARG A 331 24.32 16.77 -0.17
C ARG A 331 22.81 16.64 -0.08
N ILE A 332 22.06 17.68 -0.45
CA ILE A 332 20.60 17.60 -0.46
C ILE A 332 20.14 16.55 -1.47
N MET A 333 20.78 16.47 -2.64
CA MET A 333 20.48 15.40 -3.62
C MET A 333 20.75 14.00 -3.05
N TYR A 334 21.83 13.82 -2.30
CA TYR A 334 22.17 12.58 -1.62
C TYR A 334 21.09 12.17 -0.61
N ASP A 335 20.67 13.10 0.25
CA ASP A 335 19.63 12.87 1.25
C ASP A 335 18.29 12.51 0.58
N GLN A 336 17.96 13.18 -0.54
CA GLN A 336 16.76 12.83 -1.31
C GLN A 336 16.86 11.44 -1.94
N PHE A 337 18.01 11.05 -2.49
CA PHE A 337 18.22 9.69 -3.01
C PHE A 337 18.16 8.64 -1.91
N GLN A 338 18.70 8.93 -0.73
CA GLN A 338 18.60 8.04 0.43
C GLN A 338 17.14 7.89 0.87
N ASN A 339 16.37 8.98 0.92
CA ASN A 339 14.94 8.93 1.22
C ASN A 339 14.16 8.13 0.18
N ILE A 340 14.47 8.30 -1.11
CA ILE A 340 13.84 7.53 -2.19
C ILE A 340 14.16 6.04 -2.08
N LEU A 341 15.42 5.68 -1.77
CA LEU A 341 15.79 4.28 -1.56
C LEU A 341 15.12 3.67 -0.31
N ASN A 342 14.94 4.47 0.74
CA ASN A 342 14.23 4.05 1.96
C ASN A 342 12.72 3.93 1.76
N MET A 343 12.14 4.66 0.78
CA MET A 343 10.70 4.62 0.46
C MET A 343 10.29 3.44 -0.44
N GLY A 344 11.22 2.61 -0.89
CA GLY A 344 10.93 1.42 -1.71
C GLY A 344 10.74 1.72 -3.21
N PRO A 345 10.09 0.82 -3.97
CA PRO A 345 9.90 0.99 -5.42
C PRO A 345 9.00 2.20 -5.74
N LEU A 346 9.52 3.12 -6.58
CA LEU A 346 8.82 4.34 -7.01
C LEU A 346 7.44 4.10 -7.62
N ASN A 347 7.16 2.91 -8.18
CA ASN A 347 5.83 2.59 -8.70
C ASN A 347 4.77 2.52 -7.61
N GLU A 348 5.06 2.04 -6.41
CA GLU A 348 4.03 1.98 -5.35
C GLU A 348 3.59 3.39 -4.95
N VAL A 349 4.54 4.32 -4.84
CA VAL A 349 4.26 5.72 -4.50
C VAL A 349 3.55 6.46 -5.65
N MET A 350 3.95 6.22 -6.90
CA MET A 350 3.29 6.87 -8.05
C MET A 350 1.92 6.27 -8.38
N GLN A 351 1.67 4.98 -8.13
CA GLN A 351 0.34 4.38 -8.27
C GLN A 351 -0.67 4.93 -7.26
N MET A 352 -0.19 5.56 -6.19
CA MET A 352 -1.03 6.22 -5.17
C MET A 352 -1.38 7.67 -5.54
N LEU A 353 -0.73 8.27 -6.54
CA LEU A 353 -0.96 9.66 -6.97
C LEU A 353 -2.06 9.73 -8.07
N PRO A 354 -3.23 10.33 -7.78
CA PRO A 354 -4.30 10.46 -8.76
C PRO A 354 -3.95 11.45 -9.89
N GLY A 355 -4.30 11.11 -11.13
CA GLY A 355 -4.20 11.99 -12.31
C GLY A 355 -2.96 11.78 -13.20
N MET A 356 -2.02 10.91 -12.81
CA MET A 356 -0.93 10.48 -13.69
C MET A 356 -1.28 9.12 -14.32
N ASN A 357 -1.49 9.12 -15.65
CA ASN A 357 -1.78 7.90 -16.40
C ASN A 357 -0.61 6.91 -16.34
N ALA A 358 -0.90 5.67 -15.92
CA ALA A 358 0.02 4.54 -15.93
C ALA A 358 0.52 4.13 -17.34
N GLU A 359 -0.02 4.72 -18.41
CA GLU A 359 0.32 4.45 -19.81
C GLU A 359 1.46 5.32 -20.36
N MET A 360 1.83 6.42 -19.70
CA MET A 360 2.86 7.36 -20.20
C MET A 360 4.30 6.96 -19.83
N MET A 361 4.52 5.80 -19.20
CA MET A 361 5.85 5.37 -18.73
C MET A 361 6.28 4.02 -19.33
N PRO A 362 7.53 3.87 -19.78
CA PRO A 362 8.08 2.58 -20.18
C PRO A 362 8.15 1.64 -18.97
N LYS A 363 7.33 0.59 -19.00
CA LYS A 363 7.22 -0.43 -17.94
C LYS A 363 8.55 -1.19 -17.80
N GLY A 364 9.01 -1.40 -16.56
CA GLY A 364 10.09 -2.37 -16.25
C GLY A 364 11.48 -1.82 -15.86
N HIS A 365 11.70 -0.49 -15.87
CA HIS A 365 13.01 0.10 -15.54
C HIS A 365 13.25 0.37 -14.04
N GLU A 366 12.49 -0.23 -13.13
CA GLU A 366 12.51 0.13 -11.70
C GLU A 366 13.78 -0.31 -10.98
N LYS A 367 14.17 -1.58 -11.16
CA LYS A 367 15.43 -2.12 -10.63
C LYS A 367 16.62 -1.36 -11.22
N GLU A 368 16.50 -0.93 -12.46
CA GLU A 368 17.53 -0.15 -13.15
C GLU A 368 17.62 1.28 -12.59
N SER A 369 16.48 1.91 -12.31
CA SER A 369 16.40 3.22 -11.66
C SER A 369 16.97 3.20 -10.24
N GLN A 370 16.59 2.21 -9.42
CA GLN A 370 17.17 2.04 -8.09
C GLN A 370 18.67 1.73 -8.14
N ALA A 371 19.10 0.88 -9.08
CA ALA A 371 20.52 0.61 -9.28
C ALA A 371 21.29 1.86 -9.71
N LYS A 372 20.69 2.72 -10.54
CA LYS A 372 21.26 4.00 -10.96
C LYS A 372 21.38 4.98 -9.78
N ILE A 373 20.36 5.09 -8.94
CA ILE A 373 20.40 5.90 -7.71
C ILE A 373 21.53 5.41 -6.78
N LYS A 374 21.64 4.10 -6.55
CA LYS A 374 22.73 3.51 -5.75
C LYS A 374 24.11 3.83 -6.36
N ARG A 375 24.26 3.79 -7.69
CA ARG A 375 25.51 4.18 -8.36
C ARG A 375 25.86 5.64 -8.10
N TYR A 376 24.90 6.55 -8.18
CA TYR A 376 25.14 7.97 -7.89
C TYR A 376 25.48 8.21 -6.42
N MET A 377 24.86 7.49 -5.49
CA MET A 377 25.26 7.54 -4.08
C MET A 377 26.71 7.11 -3.89
N THR A 378 27.15 5.99 -4.49
CA THR A 378 28.56 5.56 -4.40
C THR A 378 29.55 6.57 -5.02
N MET A 379 29.14 7.32 -6.05
CA MET A 379 29.95 8.41 -6.61
C MET A 379 30.02 9.61 -5.65
N MET A 380 28.90 9.96 -5.02
CA MET A 380 28.83 11.03 -4.02
C MET A 380 29.60 10.67 -2.74
N ASP A 381 29.63 9.40 -2.33
CA ASP A 381 30.47 8.91 -1.22
C ASP A 381 31.97 9.10 -1.49
N SER A 382 32.37 9.23 -2.76
CA SER A 382 33.76 9.49 -3.19
C SER A 382 34.10 10.99 -3.30
N MET A 383 33.16 11.87 -2.96
CA MET A 383 33.33 13.33 -2.93
C MET A 383 33.77 13.84 -1.56
N THR A 384 34.38 15.01 -1.52
CA THR A 384 34.68 15.70 -0.25
C THR A 384 33.47 16.51 0.24
N ASN A 385 33.43 16.86 1.53
CA ASN A 385 32.36 17.71 2.07
C ASN A 385 32.24 19.04 1.31
N GLU A 386 33.36 19.66 0.95
CA GLU A 386 33.38 20.89 0.14
C GLU A 386 32.72 20.71 -1.24
N GLU A 387 32.87 19.54 -1.85
CA GLU A 387 32.26 19.23 -3.14
C GLU A 387 30.76 18.94 -3.00
N LEU A 388 30.35 18.31 -1.90
CA LEU A 388 28.95 17.99 -1.59
C LEU A 388 28.13 19.22 -1.18
N ASP A 389 28.76 20.15 -0.46
CA ASP A 389 28.11 21.34 0.11
C ASP A 389 28.18 22.57 -0.81
N SER A 390 28.92 22.47 -1.91
CA SER A 390 28.97 23.53 -2.92
C SER A 390 27.71 23.56 -3.79
N SER A 391 27.13 24.75 -3.92
CA SER A 391 26.06 25.04 -4.88
C SER A 391 26.58 25.25 -6.31
N SER A 392 27.90 25.34 -6.51
CA SER A 392 28.52 25.61 -7.81
C SER A 392 29.21 24.39 -8.39
N THR A 393 28.83 24.02 -9.62
CA THR A 393 29.49 22.95 -10.39
C THR A 393 30.91 23.33 -10.86
N LYS A 394 31.39 24.55 -10.59
CA LYS A 394 32.72 25.03 -11.01
C LYS A 394 33.87 24.37 -10.25
N LEU A 395 33.59 23.73 -9.10
CA LEU A 395 34.62 23.01 -8.34
C LEU A 395 35.03 21.69 -8.99
N PHE A 396 34.22 21.14 -9.91
CA PHE A 396 34.50 19.85 -10.53
C PHE A 396 35.40 20.01 -11.75
N ASN A 397 36.71 20.00 -11.52
CA ASN A 397 37.72 19.88 -12.57
C ASN A 397 37.93 18.40 -12.97
N GLU A 398 38.60 18.15 -14.11
CA GLU A 398 38.87 16.78 -14.60
C GLU A 398 39.59 15.91 -13.56
N SER A 399 40.50 16.50 -12.79
CA SER A 399 41.24 15.80 -11.72
C SER A 399 40.31 15.25 -10.63
N ARG A 400 39.34 16.05 -10.17
CA ARG A 400 38.33 15.62 -9.18
C ARG A 400 37.36 14.60 -9.76
N MET A 401 36.94 14.76 -11.02
CA MET A 401 36.09 13.75 -11.69
C MET A 401 36.81 12.41 -11.84
N MET A 402 38.09 12.41 -12.18
CA MET A 402 38.93 11.21 -12.23
C MET A 402 39.08 10.56 -10.85
N ARG A 403 39.22 11.36 -9.79
CA ARG A 403 39.28 10.87 -8.40
C ARG A 403 37.98 10.17 -8.00
N ILE A 404 36.83 10.81 -8.27
CA ILE A 404 35.49 10.26 -7.97
C ILE A 404 35.25 8.98 -8.75
N ALA A 405 35.59 8.95 -10.04
CA ALA A 405 35.47 7.78 -10.89
C ALA A 405 36.31 6.60 -10.35
N ARG A 406 37.55 6.85 -9.93
CA ARG A 406 38.42 5.83 -9.32
C ARG A 406 37.88 5.34 -7.98
N GLY A 407 37.44 6.25 -7.10
CA GLY A 407 36.90 5.91 -5.78
C GLY A 407 35.61 5.10 -5.82
N SER A 408 34.76 5.37 -6.81
CA SER A 408 33.48 4.66 -7.01
C SER A 408 33.60 3.43 -7.93
N GLY A 409 34.75 3.18 -8.54
CA GLY A 409 34.95 2.10 -9.52
C GLY A 409 34.16 2.30 -10.83
N ARG A 410 33.89 3.55 -11.21
CA ARG A 410 33.04 3.93 -12.35
C ARG A 410 33.81 4.65 -13.44
N ARG A 411 33.21 4.77 -14.61
CA ARG A 411 33.81 5.53 -15.73
C ARG A 411 33.60 7.02 -15.52
N VAL A 412 34.55 7.84 -15.96
CA VAL A 412 34.46 9.32 -15.90
C VAL A 412 33.21 9.83 -16.59
N ARG A 413 32.79 9.20 -17.69
CA ARG A 413 31.55 9.53 -18.41
C ARG A 413 30.31 9.42 -17.51
N GLU A 414 30.23 8.37 -16.68
CA GLU A 414 29.09 8.18 -15.78
C GLU A 414 29.04 9.28 -14.69
N VAL A 415 30.21 9.78 -14.26
CA VAL A 415 30.30 10.92 -13.32
C VAL A 415 29.85 12.21 -14.02
N MET A 416 30.21 12.42 -15.29
CA MET A 416 29.72 13.56 -16.08
C MET A 416 28.20 13.52 -16.25
N ASP A 417 27.64 12.35 -16.58
CA ASP A 417 26.20 12.16 -16.74
C ASP A 417 25.45 12.51 -15.43
N MET A 418 25.97 12.06 -14.28
CA MET A 418 25.43 12.42 -12.96
C MET A 418 25.44 13.94 -12.72
N MET A 419 26.55 14.61 -13.07
CA MET A 419 26.68 16.06 -12.92
C MET A 419 25.72 16.84 -13.84
N GLU A 420 25.43 16.33 -15.03
CA GLU A 420 24.40 16.90 -15.91
C GLU A 420 23.00 16.73 -15.35
N GLU A 421 22.69 15.56 -14.78
CA GLU A 421 21.41 15.32 -14.11
C GLU A 421 21.23 16.21 -12.87
N TYR A 422 22.29 16.39 -12.07
CA TYR A 422 22.30 17.37 -10.99
C TYR A 422 22.01 18.79 -11.49
N LYS A 423 22.65 19.24 -12.58
CA LYS A 423 22.38 20.57 -13.16
C LYS A 423 20.91 20.73 -13.60
N LYS A 424 20.31 19.68 -14.19
CA LYS A 424 18.90 19.69 -14.59
C LYS A 424 17.99 19.82 -13.37
N LEU A 425 18.24 19.03 -12.32
CA LEU A 425 17.49 19.08 -11.06
C LEU A 425 17.67 20.43 -10.34
N ALA A 426 18.90 20.93 -10.25
CA ALA A 426 19.22 22.23 -9.68
C ALA A 426 18.50 23.38 -10.41
N LYS A 427 18.40 23.30 -11.75
CA LYS A 427 17.67 24.28 -12.57
C LYS A 427 16.17 24.20 -12.36
N MET A 428 15.59 23.00 -12.27
CA MET A 428 14.17 22.80 -11.97
C MET A 428 13.80 23.37 -10.59
N TRP A 429 14.61 23.09 -9.56
CA TRP A 429 14.38 23.62 -8.22
C TRP A 429 14.70 25.10 -8.07
N GLY A 430 15.72 25.60 -8.78
CA GLY A 430 15.99 27.03 -8.90
C GLY A 430 14.83 27.80 -9.52
N GLY A 431 14.07 27.18 -10.43
CA GLY A 431 12.82 27.72 -10.99
C GLY A 431 11.65 27.74 -9.99
N MET A 432 11.72 26.99 -8.90
CA MET A 432 10.71 26.95 -7.84
C MET A 432 10.93 28.02 -6.75
N LYS A 433 12.02 28.80 -6.85
CA LYS A 433 12.49 29.84 -5.91
C LYS A 433 11.61 31.11 -5.88
N GLY A 434 10.31 30.95 -6.06
CA GLY A 434 9.30 32.01 -6.01
C GLY A 434 7.92 31.56 -5.48
N VAL A 435 7.73 30.27 -5.20
CA VAL A 435 6.48 29.78 -4.61
C VAL A 435 6.68 29.67 -3.10
N LYS A 436 6.25 30.70 -2.36
CA LYS A 436 6.10 30.59 -0.89
C LYS A 436 5.08 29.49 -0.60
N MET A 437 5.54 28.33 -0.17
CA MET A 437 4.67 27.31 0.42
C MET A 437 4.11 27.85 1.75
N PRO A 438 2.79 27.81 1.98
CA PRO A 438 2.21 28.29 3.22
C PRO A 438 2.70 27.41 4.38
N LYS A 439 3.32 28.03 5.39
CA LYS A 439 3.46 27.38 6.70
C LYS A 439 2.07 27.36 7.34
N ASN A 440 1.59 26.16 7.64
CA ASN A 440 0.31 25.84 8.28
C ASN A 440 -0.93 26.07 7.42
N GLY A 441 -1.46 24.99 6.84
CA GLY A 441 -2.91 24.65 6.79
C GLY A 441 -3.95 25.62 6.22
N ASP A 442 -3.62 26.87 5.91
CA ASP A 442 -4.58 27.90 5.50
C ASP A 442 -4.57 28.07 3.98
N MET A 443 -5.48 27.34 3.34
CA MET A 443 -5.86 27.47 1.92
C MET A 443 -6.57 28.80 1.59
N SER A 444 -6.49 29.82 2.45
CA SER A 444 -7.12 31.13 2.23
C SER A 444 -6.16 32.20 1.69
N ALA A 445 -4.84 32.01 1.85
CA ALA A 445 -3.83 32.99 1.44
C ALA A 445 -3.41 32.89 -0.03
N LEU A 446 -3.66 31.75 -0.69
CA LEU A 446 -3.31 31.54 -2.10
C LEU A 446 -4.16 32.39 -3.07
N SER A 447 -5.36 32.80 -2.65
CA SER A 447 -6.32 33.50 -3.51
C SER A 447 -6.11 35.02 -3.55
N ARG A 448 -5.41 35.63 -2.58
CA ARG A 448 -5.45 37.09 -2.41
C ARG A 448 -4.35 37.88 -3.09
N ASN A 449 -3.28 37.25 -3.61
CA ASN A 449 -2.13 38.02 -4.14
C ASN A 449 -1.46 37.44 -5.40
N MET A 450 -2.17 36.64 -6.20
CA MET A 450 -1.67 36.32 -7.55
C MET A 450 -2.07 37.42 -8.54
N ASN A 451 -1.10 38.21 -9.01
CA ASN A 451 -1.28 39.10 -10.16
C ASN A 451 -1.16 38.33 -11.48
N ALA A 452 -2.00 38.67 -12.46
CA ALA A 452 -2.08 38.02 -13.78
C ALA A 452 -0.73 37.97 -14.55
N GLN A 453 0.20 38.88 -14.26
CA GLN A 453 1.56 38.91 -14.85
C GLN A 453 2.47 37.78 -14.36
N HIS A 454 2.25 37.23 -13.17
CA HIS A 454 3.05 36.11 -12.66
C HIS A 454 2.55 34.77 -13.21
N MET A 455 1.26 34.64 -13.47
CA MET A 455 0.67 33.40 -13.97
C MET A 455 0.99 33.16 -15.46
N SER A 456 1.15 34.23 -16.25
CA SER A 456 1.54 34.12 -17.67
C SER A 456 2.96 33.61 -17.89
N LYS A 457 3.85 33.73 -16.90
CA LYS A 457 5.24 33.22 -16.96
C LYS A 457 5.37 31.75 -16.56
N VAL A 458 4.37 31.19 -15.89
CA VAL A 458 4.37 29.80 -15.39
C VAL A 458 3.59 28.88 -16.33
N LEU A 459 2.69 29.42 -17.15
CA LEU A 459 1.88 28.64 -18.08
C LEU A 459 2.66 28.32 -19.37
N PRO A 460 2.65 27.05 -19.83
CA PRO A 460 3.23 26.67 -21.11
C PRO A 460 2.60 27.50 -22.25
N PRO A 461 3.37 27.95 -23.25
CA PRO A 461 2.88 28.82 -24.32
C PRO A 461 1.73 28.23 -25.16
N GLN A 462 1.59 26.89 -25.18
CA GLN A 462 0.45 26.20 -25.81
C GLN A 462 -0.84 26.35 -25.01
N MET A 463 -0.79 26.26 -23.68
CA MET A 463 -1.96 26.52 -22.82
C MET A 463 -2.38 27.99 -22.86
N LEU A 464 -1.42 28.92 -22.94
CA LEU A 464 -1.72 30.35 -23.01
C LEU A 464 -2.50 30.71 -24.30
N LYS A 465 -2.21 30.02 -25.42
CA LYS A 465 -2.98 30.16 -26.67
C LYS A 465 -4.37 29.55 -26.56
N GLN A 466 -4.50 28.42 -25.88
CA GLN A 466 -5.76 27.70 -25.71
C GLN A 466 -6.76 28.46 -24.80
N ILE A 467 -6.24 29.28 -23.89
CA ILE A 467 -7.04 30.15 -22.99
C ILE A 467 -7.26 31.54 -23.61
N GLY A 468 -6.86 31.79 -24.86
CA GLY A 468 -7.12 33.08 -25.55
C GLY A 468 -6.16 34.21 -25.15
N GLY A 469 -4.92 33.89 -24.75
CA GLY A 469 -3.89 34.86 -24.40
C GLY A 469 -4.14 35.60 -23.07
N MET A 470 -3.49 36.75 -22.87
CA MET A 470 -3.66 37.55 -21.65
C MET A 470 -5.11 37.97 -21.39
N GLY A 471 -5.90 38.20 -22.46
CA GLY A 471 -7.29 38.61 -22.36
C GLY A 471 -8.19 37.52 -21.75
N GLY A 472 -8.01 36.27 -22.16
CA GLY A 472 -8.79 35.15 -21.61
C GLY A 472 -8.33 34.68 -20.23
N LEU A 473 -7.07 34.93 -19.85
CA LEU A 473 -6.62 34.77 -18.46
C LEU A 473 -7.30 35.79 -17.53
N GLN A 474 -7.55 37.01 -18.02
CA GLN A 474 -8.16 38.10 -17.27
C GLN A 474 -9.68 37.91 -17.11
N SER A 475 -10.35 37.30 -18.09
CA SER A 475 -11.77 36.91 -17.97
C SER A 475 -11.96 35.76 -16.98
N LEU A 476 -11.06 34.77 -16.99
CA LEU A 476 -11.06 33.64 -16.05
C LEU A 476 -10.87 34.11 -14.60
N MET A 477 -10.02 35.12 -14.39
CA MET A 477 -9.82 35.74 -13.08
C MET A 477 -11.04 36.52 -12.59
N LYS A 478 -11.73 37.25 -13.48
CA LYS A 478 -13.00 37.92 -13.15
C LYS A 478 -14.09 36.92 -12.77
N GLN A 479 -14.14 35.78 -13.46
CA GLN A 479 -15.12 34.73 -13.22
C GLN A 479 -14.87 33.95 -11.91
N MET A 480 -13.61 33.82 -11.49
CA MET A 480 -13.27 33.31 -10.14
C MET A 480 -13.51 34.34 -9.03
N GLY A 481 -13.41 35.64 -9.32
CA GLY A 481 -13.61 36.71 -8.34
C GLY A 481 -15.07 36.91 -7.90
N SER A 482 -16.04 36.50 -8.73
CA SER A 482 -17.48 36.66 -8.47
C SER A 482 -18.11 35.53 -7.65
N GLY A 483 -17.36 34.48 -7.28
CA GLY A 483 -17.87 33.34 -6.50
C GLY A 483 -18.09 33.61 -5.00
N LYS A 484 -17.90 34.84 -4.55
CA LYS A 484 -17.83 35.21 -3.12
C LYS A 484 -19.19 35.37 -2.43
N ASP A 485 -20.29 35.43 -3.18
CA ASP A 485 -21.64 35.64 -2.61
C ASP A 485 -22.39 34.35 -2.25
N MET A 486 -21.87 33.17 -2.61
CA MET A 486 -22.59 31.90 -2.35
C MET A 486 -22.19 31.20 -1.03
N MET A 487 -21.19 31.72 -0.30
CA MET A 487 -20.67 31.11 0.94
C MET A 487 -21.31 31.67 2.23
N GLY A 488 -22.22 32.66 2.11
CA GLY A 488 -22.92 33.28 3.24
C GLY A 488 -24.21 32.55 3.69
N MET A 489 -24.62 31.47 3.03
CA MET A 489 -25.92 30.83 3.27
C MET A 489 -25.90 29.55 4.13
N PHE A 490 -24.73 29.08 4.59
CA PHE A 490 -24.59 27.80 5.30
C PHE A 490 -23.88 27.86 6.66
N GLY A 491 -23.77 29.03 7.28
CA GLY A 491 -23.12 29.20 8.59
C GLY A 491 -23.98 29.94 9.59
N GLY A 492 -25.10 29.34 10.03
CA GLY A 492 -25.96 29.88 11.09
C GLY A 492 -26.17 28.86 12.20
N GLY A 493 -25.77 29.20 13.43
CA GLY A 493 -26.20 28.51 14.65
C GLY A 493 -25.10 28.15 15.65
N LYS A 494 -24.50 29.16 16.30
CA LYS A 494 -24.06 29.02 17.69
C LYS A 494 -24.93 29.95 18.53
N ASP A 495 -25.70 29.39 19.46
CA ASP A 495 -26.12 30.10 20.65
C ASP A 495 -26.34 29.10 21.81
N LYS A 496 -25.62 29.39 22.89
CA LYS A 496 -25.65 28.88 24.27
C LYS A 496 -25.17 27.47 24.57
#